data_AF-A0A6N9JJY1-F1
#
_entry.id   AF-A0A6N9JJY1-F1
#
_cell.length_a   1.000
_cell.length_b   1.000
_cell.length_c   1.000
_cell.angle_alpha   90.00
_cell.angle_beta   90.00
_cell.angle_gamma   90.00
#
_symmetry.space_group_name_H-M   'P 1'
#
loop_
_entity.id
_entity.type
_entity.pdbx_description
1 polymer ?
#
loop_
_entity_poly.entity_id
_entity_poly.type
_entity_poly.pdbx_seq_one_letter_code
_entity_poly.pdbx_strand_id
1 'polypeptide(L)'
;MVYGGPGRYVQGPGELSRQGRFLSWLGCSAYVLFDQGTEDRLCKQIVDGFLGEDLSEPFFKIYDGPCSEISDADLLSVANAVFRNERNMANEQAKVTKQKLVQLMCEA
;
A
#
# COMPACT_ATOMS: atom_id res chain seq x y z
N MET A 1 -19.54 17.54 -27.15
CA MET A 1 -19.04 16.20 -26.76
C MET A 1 -17.81 16.42 -25.91
N VAL A 2 -17.81 16.01 -24.63
CA VAL A 2 -16.64 16.09 -23.75
C VAL A 2 -16.04 14.70 -23.68
N TYR A 3 -14.79 14.55 -24.11
CA TYR A 3 -14.04 13.31 -23.94
C TYR A 3 -13.36 13.33 -22.57
N GLY A 4 -13.84 12.49 -21.66
CA GLY A 4 -13.12 12.14 -20.43
C GLY A 4 -12.25 10.91 -20.70
N GLY A 5 -10.99 10.98 -20.29
CA GLY A 5 -10.05 9.86 -20.33
C GLY A 5 -9.36 9.68 -18.99
N PRO A 6 -8.77 8.50 -18.73
CA PRO A 6 -7.98 8.30 -17.53
C PRO A 6 -6.78 9.26 -17.52
N GLY A 7 -6.43 9.80 -16.36
CA GLY A 7 -5.26 10.68 -16.22
C GLY A 7 -3.94 9.98 -16.57
N ARG A 8 -3.91 8.64 -16.51
CA ARG A 8 -2.78 7.82 -16.92
C ARG A 8 -3.23 6.42 -17.33
N TYR A 9 -2.63 5.90 -18.39
CA TYR A 9 -2.71 4.49 -18.79
C TYR A 9 -1.29 3.94 -18.91
N VAL A 10 -1.01 2.81 -18.26
CA VAL A 10 0.30 2.16 -18.28
C VAL A 10 0.12 0.72 -18.70
N GLN A 11 0.80 0.32 -19.79
CA GLN A 11 0.75 -1.04 -20.31
C GLN A 11 2.14 -1.45 -20.80
N GLY A 12 2.61 -2.59 -20.32
CA GLY A 12 3.92 -3.13 -20.68
C GLY A 12 4.29 -4.36 -19.84
N PRO A 13 5.33 -5.09 -20.25
CA PRO A 13 5.84 -6.23 -19.48
C PRO A 13 6.47 -5.76 -18.15
N GLY A 14 6.03 -6.34 -17.04
CA GLY A 14 6.60 -6.10 -15.71
C GLY A 14 6.21 -4.78 -15.05
N GLU A 15 5.21 -4.07 -15.56
CA GLU A 15 4.77 -2.78 -14.99
C GLU A 15 4.24 -2.90 -13.56
N LEU A 16 3.60 -4.03 -13.22
CA LEU A 16 3.12 -4.29 -11.86
C LEU A 16 4.26 -4.25 -10.83
N SER A 17 5.43 -4.80 -11.16
CA SER A 17 6.61 -4.80 -10.27
C SER A 17 7.29 -3.43 -10.16
N ARG A 18 6.88 -2.44 -10.96
CA ARG A 18 7.41 -1.06 -10.94
C ARG A 18 6.33 -0.04 -10.57
N GLN A 19 5.20 -0.52 -10.04
CA GLN A 19 4.01 0.30 -9.87
C GLN A 19 4.19 1.45 -8.87
N GLY A 20 5.08 1.32 -7.88
CA GLY A 20 5.35 2.37 -6.91
C GLY A 20 5.69 3.72 -7.56
N ARG A 21 6.47 3.71 -8.65
CA ARG A 21 6.85 4.94 -9.39
C ARG A 21 5.63 5.67 -9.96
N PHE A 22 4.58 4.93 -10.29
CA PHE A 22 3.35 5.52 -10.84
C PHE A 22 2.39 5.99 -9.76
N LEU A 23 2.51 5.45 -8.55
CA LEU A 23 1.57 5.63 -7.44
C LEU A 23 2.10 6.57 -6.36
N SER A 24 3.41 6.78 -6.25
CA SER A 24 4.05 7.56 -5.17
C SER A 24 3.52 8.99 -5.05
N TRP A 25 3.09 9.59 -6.15
CA TRP A 25 2.49 10.93 -6.15
C TRP A 25 1.05 10.97 -5.62
N LEU A 26 0.36 9.82 -5.54
CA LEU A 26 -1.01 9.70 -5.01
C LEU A 26 -1.03 9.53 -3.48
N GLY A 27 0.04 8.96 -2.90
CA GLY A 27 0.16 8.74 -1.48
C GLY A 27 1.18 7.65 -1.13
N CYS A 28 1.38 7.45 0.18
CA CYS A 28 2.41 6.55 0.71
C CYS A 28 1.90 5.12 0.99
N SER A 29 0.58 4.89 1.00
CA SER A 29 -0.04 3.62 1.36
C SER A 29 -1.15 3.27 0.37
N ALA A 30 -1.35 1.98 0.13
CA ALA A 30 -2.45 1.49 -0.68
C ALA A 30 -3.25 0.41 0.03
N TYR A 31 -4.55 0.37 -0.29
CA TYR A 31 -5.45 -0.72 0.03
C TYR A 31 -5.70 -1.50 -1.26
N VAL A 32 -5.28 -2.76 -1.28
CA VAL A 32 -5.32 -3.62 -2.45
C VAL A 32 -6.39 -4.69 -2.25
N LEU A 33 -7.32 -4.73 -3.19
CA LEU A 33 -8.44 -5.67 -3.23
C LEU A 33 -8.22 -6.64 -4.40
N PHE A 34 -8.34 -7.94 -4.14
CA PHE A 34 -8.21 -8.97 -5.17
C PHE A 34 -9.13 -10.17 -4.92
N ASP A 35 -9.46 -10.88 -5.99
CA ASP A 35 -10.24 -12.12 -5.90
C ASP A 35 -9.42 -13.26 -5.29
N GLN A 36 -10.11 -14.18 -4.63
CA GLN A 36 -9.51 -15.38 -4.05
C GLN A 36 -8.69 -16.18 -5.08
N GLY A 37 -7.48 -16.60 -4.70
CA GLY A 37 -6.57 -17.37 -5.56
C GLY A 37 -5.59 -16.53 -6.39
N THR A 38 -5.62 -15.20 -6.23
CA THR A 38 -4.71 -14.25 -6.89
C THR A 38 -3.43 -13.99 -6.07
N GLU A 39 -3.35 -14.57 -4.86
CA GLU A 39 -2.51 -14.10 -3.77
C GLU A 39 -1.00 -14.31 -3.98
N ASP A 40 -0.54 -15.55 -4.12
CA ASP A 40 0.86 -15.88 -3.83
C ASP A 40 1.89 -15.20 -4.73
N ARG A 41 1.58 -15.05 -6.03
CA ARG A 41 2.52 -14.43 -6.97
C ARG A 41 2.33 -12.92 -7.07
N LEU A 42 1.09 -12.45 -7.03
CA LEU A 42 0.79 -11.04 -7.29
C LEU A 42 0.98 -10.18 -6.05
N CYS A 43 0.65 -10.68 -4.86
CA CYS A 43 0.91 -9.96 -3.61
C CYS A 43 2.40 -9.65 -3.46
N LYS A 44 3.27 -10.63 -3.70
CA LYS A 44 4.72 -10.42 -3.63
C LYS A 44 5.20 -9.36 -4.63
N GLN A 45 4.78 -9.45 -5.89
CA GLN A 45 5.12 -8.45 -6.90
C GLN A 45 4.63 -7.05 -6.54
N ILE A 46 3.45 -6.98 -5.92
CA ILE A 46 2.84 -5.73 -5.48
C ILE A 46 3.63 -5.11 -4.32
N VAL A 47 3.98 -5.90 -3.30
CA VAL A 47 4.81 -5.47 -2.16
C VAL A 47 6.18 -4.99 -2.66
N ASP A 48 6.88 -5.81 -3.45
CA ASP A 48 8.21 -5.48 -3.97
C ASP A 48 8.20 -4.16 -4.75
N GLY A 49 7.16 -3.93 -5.57
CA GLY A 49 7.00 -2.70 -6.35
C GLY A 49 6.69 -1.45 -5.54
N PHE A 50 6.15 -1.59 -4.32
CA PHE A 50 5.91 -0.47 -3.39
C PHE A 50 7.17 -0.16 -2.58
N LEU A 51 7.79 -1.20 -2.00
CA LEU A 51 8.99 -1.05 -1.18
C LEU A 51 10.18 -0.51 -1.98
N GLY A 52 10.25 -0.81 -3.29
CA GLY A 52 11.28 -0.27 -4.17
C GLY A 52 11.23 1.25 -4.37
N GLU A 53 10.15 1.91 -3.96
CA GLU A 53 9.93 3.37 -4.11
C GLU A 53 9.65 4.03 -2.75
N ASP A 54 10.16 3.41 -1.66
CA ASP A 54 10.01 3.87 -0.27
C ASP A 54 8.54 4.08 0.17
N LEU A 55 7.60 3.38 -0.46
CA LEU A 55 6.19 3.37 -0.07
C LEU A 55 5.95 2.35 1.05
N SER A 56 4.91 2.58 1.84
CA SER A 56 4.47 1.63 2.86
C SER A 56 3.97 0.34 2.23
N GLU A 57 4.18 -0.78 2.93
CA GLU A 57 3.64 -2.07 2.51
C GLU A 57 2.10 -1.97 2.34
N PRO A 58 1.55 -2.40 1.18
CA PRO A 58 0.12 -2.31 0.93
C PRO A 58 -0.68 -3.25 1.83
N PHE A 59 -1.88 -2.83 2.20
CA PHE A 59 -2.83 -3.68 2.92
C PHE A 59 -3.66 -4.50 1.93
N PHE A 60 -3.80 -5.79 2.18
CA PHE A 60 -4.49 -6.72 1.29
C PHE A 60 -5.82 -7.20 1.88
N LYS A 61 -6.90 -7.16 1.08
CA LYS A 61 -8.19 -7.81 1.41
C LYS A 61 -8.62 -8.71 0.25
N ILE A 62 -9.06 -9.92 0.58
CA ILE A 62 -9.74 -10.81 -0.36
C ILE A 62 -11.14 -10.24 -0.60
N TYR A 63 -11.47 -10.06 -1.86
CA TYR A 63 -12.81 -9.74 -2.30
C TYR A 63 -13.70 -10.98 -2.19
N ASP A 64 -14.77 -10.88 -1.41
CA ASP A 64 -15.58 -12.00 -0.92
C ASP A 64 -17.05 -11.91 -1.33
N GLY A 65 -17.41 -11.00 -2.25
CA GLY A 65 -18.81 -10.74 -2.57
C GLY A 65 -19.04 -10.08 -3.93
N PRO A 66 -20.30 -9.79 -4.29
CA PRO A 66 -20.64 -9.00 -5.46
C PRO A 66 -20.28 -7.51 -5.26
N CYS A 67 -20.19 -6.77 -6.38
CA CYS A 67 -19.91 -5.34 -6.36
C CYS A 67 -21.22 -4.62 -5.99
N SER A 68 -21.53 -4.67 -4.70
CA SER A 68 -22.75 -4.13 -4.10
C SER A 68 -22.43 -2.91 -3.24
N GLU A 69 -23.47 -2.25 -2.75
CA GLU A 69 -23.31 -1.18 -1.76
C GLU A 69 -22.49 -1.69 -0.56
N ILE A 70 -21.55 -0.85 -0.14
CA ILE A 70 -20.65 -1.15 0.97
C ILE A 70 -21.45 -1.29 2.26
N SER A 71 -21.18 -2.33 3.04
CA SER A 71 -21.80 -2.48 4.35
C SER A 71 -21.06 -1.69 5.42
N ASP A 72 -21.72 -1.41 6.55
CA ASP A 72 -21.07 -0.82 7.74
C ASP A 72 -19.89 -1.68 8.23
N ALA A 73 -19.98 -3.00 8.08
CA ALA A 73 -18.92 -3.94 8.44
C ALA A 73 -17.68 -3.78 7.54
N ASP A 74 -17.89 -3.54 6.24
CA ASP A 74 -16.81 -3.27 5.29
C ASP A 74 -16.13 -1.94 5.57
N LEU A 75 -16.90 -0.88 5.84
CA LEU A 75 -16.38 0.43 6.23
C LEU A 75 -15.53 0.34 7.49
N LEU A 76 -16.00 -0.38 8.51
CA LEU A 76 -15.26 -0.58 9.75
C LEU A 76 -13.97 -1.37 9.53
N SER A 77 -13.99 -2.38 8.65
CA SER A 77 -12.81 -3.14 8.27
C SER A 77 -11.73 -2.27 7.63
N VAL A 78 -12.12 -1.41 6.67
CA VAL A 78 -11.23 -0.46 6.01
C VAL A 78 -10.67 0.54 7.02
N ALA A 79 -11.52 1.12 7.87
CA ALA A 79 -11.07 2.06 8.91
C ALA A 79 -10.05 1.41 9.85
N ASN A 80 -10.31 0.19 10.33
CA ASN A 80 -9.38 -0.56 11.17
C ASN A 80 -8.06 -0.88 10.47
N ALA A 81 -8.07 -1.14 9.16
CA ALA A 81 -6.86 -1.33 8.38
C ALA A 81 -6.04 -0.03 8.32
N VAL A 82 -6.68 1.11 8.04
CA VAL A 82 -6.03 2.43 8.00
C VAL A 82 -5.40 2.78 9.36
N PHE A 83 -6.15 2.66 10.46
CA PHE A 83 -5.62 2.97 11.80
C PHE A 83 -4.46 2.05 12.21
N ARG A 84 -4.50 0.77 11.83
CA ARG A 84 -3.38 -0.15 12.07
C ARG A 84 -2.14 0.28 11.30
N ASN A 85 -2.31 0.71 10.05
CA ASN A 85 -1.19 1.19 9.25
C ASN A 85 -0.54 2.45 9.86
N GLU A 86 -1.33 3.45 10.24
CA GLU A 86 -0.82 4.67 10.89
C GLU A 86 -0.02 4.36 12.16
N ARG A 87 -0.51 3.42 13.00
CA ARG A 87 0.22 2.97 14.19
C ARG A 87 1.52 2.26 13.85
N ASN A 88 1.52 1.41 12.82
CA ASN A 88 2.72 0.69 12.40
C ASN A 88 3.78 1.67 11.87
N MET A 89 3.40 2.67 11.07
CA MET A 89 4.30 3.73 10.63
C MET A 89 4.88 4.52 11.81
N ALA A 90 4.04 4.91 12.77
CA ALA A 90 4.51 5.62 13.96
C ALA A 90 5.50 4.80 14.79
N ASN A 91 5.26 3.50 14.92
CA ASN A 91 6.15 2.58 15.63
C ASN A 91 7.50 2.40 14.91
N GLU A 92 7.51 2.23 13.59
CA GLU A 92 8.76 2.14 12.83
C GLU A 92 9.53 3.45 12.88
N GLN A 93 8.85 4.60 12.78
CA GLN A 93 9.50 5.90 12.92
C GLN A 93 10.14 6.07 14.32
N ALA A 94 9.43 5.69 15.38
CA ALA A 94 9.96 5.72 16.74
C ALA A 94 11.18 4.80 16.93
N LYS A 95 11.18 3.62 16.29
CA LYS A 95 12.30 2.68 16.31
C LYS A 95 13.53 3.25 15.60
N VAL A 96 13.34 3.83 14.41
CA VAL A 96 14.42 4.50 13.67
C VAL A 96 15.00 5.68 14.47
N THR A 97 14.15 6.50 15.08
CA THR A 97 14.62 7.62 15.92
C THR A 97 15.44 7.13 17.12
N LYS A 98 15.00 6.06 17.80
CA LYS A 98 15.75 5.46 18.91
C LYS A 98 17.11 4.93 18.46
N GLN A 99 17.17 4.24 17.32
CA GLN A 99 18.43 3.72 16.77
C GLN A 99 19.41 4.85 16.44
N LYS A 100 18.94 5.92 15.80
CA LYS A 100 19.76 7.12 15.53
C LYS A 100 20.28 7.77 16.80
N LEU A 101 19.46 7.84 17.85
CA LEU A 101 19.88 8.38 19.15
C LEU A 101 21.01 7.54 19.76
N VAL A 102 20.87 6.20 19.76
CA VAL A 102 21.90 5.29 20.27
C VAL A 102 23.20 5.43 19.47
N GLN A 103 23.11 5.49 18.14
CA GLN A 103 24.28 5.68 17.28
C GLN A 103 25.02 6.97 17.61
N LEU A 104 24.30 8.10 17.75
CA LEU A 104 24.90 9.38 18.16
C LEU A 104 25.57 9.31 19.54
N MET A 105 25.01 8.54 20.48
CA MET A 105 25.61 8.36 21.80
C MET A 105 26.85 7.46 21.80
N CYS A 106 26.98 6.55 20.84
CA CYS A 106 28.14 5.67 20.70
C CYS A 106 29.29 6.30 19.89
N GLU A 107 28.99 7.27 19.04
CA GLU A 107 29.96 8.00 18.21
C GLU A 107 30.53 9.27 18.88
N ALA A 108 29.99 9.67 20.04
CA ALA A 108 30.45 10.80 20.87
C ALA A 108 31.42 10.35 21.97
#